data_AF-A0A7C8D0A1-F1
#
_entry.id   AF-A0A7C8D0A1-F1
#
_cell.length_a   1.000
_cell.length_b   1.000
_cell.length_c   1.000
_cell.angle_alpha   90.00
_cell.angle_beta   90.00
_cell.angle_gamma   90.00
#
_symmetry.space_group_name_H-M   'P 1'
#
loop_
_entity.id
_entity.type
_entity.pdbx_description
1 polymer ?
#
loop_
_entity_poly.entity_id
_entity_poly.type
_entity_poly.pdbx_seq_one_letter_code
_entity_poly.pdbx_strand_id
1 'polypeptide(L)'
;MSGAEVSTLVHVIVAFFIAGTLFFQWRAIHPAVSAAADSDQIREAIRSRWAPMMHIGMVLLIGTGFYQLWKSIEEGVDPSYHMLFGIKLILALAILFIGNAMVGKSAALAWIREKAPMWLALACAMVIAVIVISRHLAQMPAGV
;
A
#
# COMPACT_ATOMS: atom_id res chain seq x y z
N MET A 1 -25.72 1.20 3.93
CA MET A 1 -24.44 0.50 4.13
C MET A 1 -24.15 0.45 5.61
N SER A 2 -23.74 -0.70 6.15
CA SER A 2 -23.28 -0.82 7.53
C SER A 2 -21.94 -0.11 7.73
N GLY A 3 -21.55 0.16 8.98
CA GLY A 3 -20.23 0.74 9.28
C GLY A 3 -19.06 -0.10 8.74
N ALA A 4 -19.20 -1.43 8.76
CA ALA A 4 -18.19 -2.34 8.23
C ALA A 4 -18.08 -2.30 6.70
N GLU A 5 -19.21 -2.17 6.00
CA GLU A 5 -19.23 -2.00 4.54
C GLU A 5 -18.59 -0.67 4.13
N VAL A 6 -18.88 0.41 4.85
CA VAL A 6 -18.27 1.73 4.60
C VAL A 6 -16.76 1.67 4.84
N SER A 7 -16.32 1.06 5.95
CA SER A 7 -14.89 0.89 6.26
C SER A 7 -14.16 0.08 5.18
N THR A 8 -14.76 -1.02 4.73
CA THR A 8 -14.22 -1.85 3.64
C THR A 8 -14.12 -1.07 2.33
N LEU A 9 -15.16 -0.32 1.97
CA LEU A 9 -15.17 0.50 0.76
C LEU A 9 -14.05 1.56 0.80
N VAL A 10 -13.92 2.29 1.91
CA VAL A 10 -12.85 3.28 2.09
C VAL A 10 -11.47 2.61 1.97
N HIS A 11 -11.27 1.47 2.63
CA HIS A 11 -10.00 0.73 2.58
C HIS A 11 -9.62 0.37 1.13
N VAL A 12 -10.55 -0.20 0.37
CA VAL A 12 -10.30 -0.64 -1.02
C VAL A 12 -10.04 0.55 -1.94
N ILE A 13 -10.80 1.64 -1.82
CA ILE A 13 -10.59 2.85 -2.64
C ILE A 13 -9.20 3.43 -2.38
N VAL A 14 -8.82 3.59 -1.11
CA VAL A 14 -7.50 4.13 -0.76
C VAL A 14 -6.39 3.19 -1.21
N ALA A 15 -6.56 1.87 -1.03
CA ALA A 15 -5.59 0.87 -1.47
C ALA A 15 -5.39 0.93 -2.99
N PHE A 16 -6.48 1.09 -3.74
CA PHE A 16 -6.45 1.24 -5.20
C PHE A 16 -5.62 2.45 -5.64
N PHE A 17 -5.85 3.62 -5.02
CA PHE A 17 -5.07 4.82 -5.37
C PHE A 17 -3.59 4.68 -5.00
N ILE A 18 -3.25 4.17 -3.82
CA ILE A 18 -1.86 3.97 -3.41
C ILE A 18 -1.15 2.96 -4.33
N ALA A 19 -1.80 1.82 -4.61
CA ALA A 19 -1.28 0.81 -5.54
C ALA A 19 -1.07 1.39 -6.95
N GLY A 20 -2.05 2.14 -7.45
CA GLY A 20 -1.98 2.81 -8.75
C GLY A 20 -0.82 3.79 -8.81
N THR A 21 -0.65 4.64 -7.80
CA THR A 21 0.48 5.58 -7.74
C THR A 21 1.83 4.86 -7.75
N LEU A 22 1.99 3.75 -7.01
CA LEU A 22 3.23 2.96 -7.05
C LEU A 22 3.52 2.42 -8.45
N PHE A 23 2.51 1.90 -9.13
CA PHE A 23 2.64 1.42 -10.51
C PHE A 23 2.99 2.54 -11.49
N PHE A 24 2.32 3.69 -11.40
CA PHE A 24 2.62 4.86 -12.23
C PHE A 24 4.02 5.42 -11.94
N GLN A 25 4.42 5.47 -10.68
CA GLN A 25 5.78 5.87 -10.28
C GLN A 25 6.81 4.94 -10.92
N TRP A 26 6.57 3.63 -10.89
CA TRP A 26 7.47 2.65 -11.49
C TRP A 26 7.59 2.79 -13.00
N ARG A 27 6.45 2.80 -13.70
CA ARG A 27 6.44 2.51 -15.14
C ARG A 27 6.39 3.75 -16.02
N ALA A 28 5.88 4.87 -15.49
CA ALA A 28 5.73 6.11 -16.23
C ALA A 28 6.66 7.20 -15.69
N ILE A 29 6.54 7.54 -14.41
CA ILE A 29 7.20 8.72 -13.84
C ILE A 29 8.70 8.50 -13.71
N HIS A 30 9.14 7.43 -13.04
CA HIS A 30 10.57 7.22 -12.80
C HIS A 30 11.38 7.16 -14.11
N PRO A 31 10.98 6.41 -15.16
CA PRO A 31 11.70 6.40 -16.43
C PRO A 31 11.73 7.77 -17.12
N ALA A 32 10.58 8.47 -17.18
CA ALA A 32 10.48 9.76 -17.86
C ALA A 32 11.31 10.85 -17.17
N VAL A 33 11.26 10.91 -15.84
CA VAL A 33 11.97 11.94 -15.07
C VAL A 33 13.47 11.68 -15.03
N SER A 34 13.90 10.42 -14.98
CA SER A 34 15.33 10.09 -14.92
C SER A 34 16.09 10.43 -16.20
N ALA A 35 15.39 10.62 -17.32
CA ALA A 35 15.99 11.04 -18.60
C ALA A 35 16.01 12.57 -18.79
N ALA A 36 15.42 13.34 -17.90
CA ALA A 36 15.31 14.79 -18.02
C ALA A 36 16.55 15.52 -17.47
N ALA A 37 16.93 16.64 -18.10
CA ALA A 37 18.03 17.50 -17.61
C ALA A 37 17.75 18.05 -16.20
N ASP A 38 16.50 18.44 -15.91
CA ASP A 38 16.08 18.99 -14.62
C ASP A 38 15.47 17.93 -13.68
N SER A 39 15.95 16.68 -13.78
CA SER A 39 15.35 15.52 -13.12
C SER A 39 15.11 15.71 -11.62
N ASP A 40 16.04 16.31 -10.88
CA ASP A 40 15.93 16.47 -9.44
C ASP A 40 14.85 17.49 -9.02
N GLN A 41 14.72 18.60 -9.75
CA GLN A 41 13.69 19.60 -9.50
C GLN A 41 12.29 19.02 -9.78
N ILE A 42 12.17 18.25 -10.87
CA ILE A 42 10.92 17.56 -11.22
C ILE A 42 10.58 16.49 -10.16
N ARG A 43 11.57 15.70 -9.71
CA ARG A 43 11.39 14.70 -8.64
C ARG A 43 10.87 15.36 -7.35
N GLU A 44 11.46 16.47 -6.92
CA GLU A 44 11.02 17.19 -5.72
C GLU A 44 9.61 17.78 -5.87
N ALA A 45 9.28 18.33 -7.04
CA ALA A 45 7.95 18.87 -7.34
C ALA A 45 6.86 17.78 -7.34
N ILE A 46 7.19 16.59 -7.84
CA ILE A 46 6.32 15.41 -7.77
C ILE A 46 6.20 14.95 -6.31
N ARG A 47 7.32 14.67 -5.65
CA ARG A 47 7.37 14.18 -4.26
C ARG A 47 6.57 15.08 -3.30
N SER A 48 6.73 16.40 -3.37
CA SER A 48 6.02 17.36 -2.51
C SER A 48 4.49 17.26 -2.60
N ARG A 49 3.94 16.92 -3.78
CA ARG A 49 2.50 16.75 -4.00
C ARG A 49 2.01 15.37 -3.55
N TRP A 50 2.84 14.34 -3.72
CA TRP A 50 2.48 12.97 -3.37
C TRP A 50 2.65 12.64 -1.88
N ALA A 51 3.58 13.30 -1.18
CA ALA A 51 3.85 13.01 0.22
C ALA A 51 2.61 13.11 1.13
N PRO A 52 1.79 14.17 1.07
CA PRO A 52 0.57 14.25 1.88
C PRO A 52 -0.42 13.13 1.56
N MET A 53 -0.60 12.80 0.28
CA MET A 53 -1.49 11.70 -0.15
C MET A 53 -1.01 10.35 0.39
N MET A 54 0.29 10.10 0.36
CA MET A 54 0.88 8.87 0.89
C MET A 54 0.66 8.76 2.41
N HIS A 55 0.85 9.86 3.16
CA HIS A 55 0.66 9.86 4.61
C HIS A 55 -0.82 9.68 5.00
N ILE A 56 -1.74 10.40 4.36
CA ILE A 56 -3.18 10.25 4.58
C ILE A 56 -3.62 8.83 4.22
N GLY A 57 -3.19 8.32 3.06
CA GLY A 57 -3.49 6.96 2.62
C GLY A 57 -2.97 5.90 3.58
N MET A 58 -1.76 6.06 4.11
CA MET A 58 -1.21 5.19 5.15
C MET A 58 -2.09 5.17 6.40
N VAL A 59 -2.45 6.35 6.94
CA VAL A 59 -3.30 6.44 8.14
C VAL A 59 -4.65 5.77 7.91
N LEU A 60 -5.29 6.03 6.76
CA LEU A 60 -6.58 5.43 6.42
C LEU A 60 -6.48 3.92 6.26
N LEU A 61 -5.45 3.41 5.56
CA LEU A 61 -5.27 1.98 5.34
C LEU A 61 -4.96 1.22 6.63
N ILE A 62 -4.12 1.80 7.48
CA ILE A 62 -3.82 1.23 8.79
C ILE A 62 -5.09 1.21 9.65
N GLY A 63 -5.79 2.35 9.78
CA GLY A 63 -6.99 2.45 10.61
C GLY A 63 -8.12 1.52 10.16
N THR A 64 -8.46 1.53 8.88
CA THR A 64 -9.50 0.64 8.33
C THR A 64 -9.06 -0.83 8.28
N GLY A 65 -7.76 -1.12 8.16
CA GLY A 65 -7.20 -2.46 8.27
C GLY A 65 -7.30 -3.02 9.69
N PHE A 66 -6.96 -2.22 10.70
CA PHE A 66 -7.15 -2.60 12.11
C PHE A 66 -8.62 -2.78 12.48
N TYR A 67 -9.51 -1.94 11.96
CA TYR A 67 -10.95 -2.12 12.15
C TYR A 67 -11.44 -3.46 11.60
N GLN A 68 -10.99 -3.87 10.40
CA GLN A 68 -11.32 -5.18 9.82
C GLN A 68 -10.76 -6.34 10.66
N LEU A 69 -9.51 -6.22 11.15
CA LEU A 69 -8.92 -7.22 12.05
C LEU A 69 -9.76 -7.37 13.33
N TRP A 70 -10.12 -6.25 13.96
CA TRP A 70 -10.95 -6.25 15.16
C TRP A 70 -12.28 -6.97 14.94
N LYS A 71 -13.01 -6.63 13.87
CA LYS A 71 -14.28 -7.30 13.53
C LYS A 71 -14.10 -8.80 13.31
N SER A 72 -13.03 -9.23 12.63
CA SER A 72 -12.77 -10.65 12.42
C SER A 72 -12.50 -11.42 13.72
N ILE A 73 -11.87 -10.78 14.71
CA ILE A 73 -11.63 -11.38 16.04
C ILE A 73 -12.95 -11.45 16.83
N GLU A 74 -13.74 -10.38 16.80
CA GLU A 74 -15.06 -10.32 17.45
C GLU A 74 -16.01 -11.39 16.91
N GLU A 75 -15.95 -11.64 15.60
CA GLU A 75 -16.77 -12.64 14.89
C GLU A 75 -16.25 -14.07 15.03
N GLY A 76 -15.11 -14.29 15.70
CA GLY A 76 -14.59 -15.63 15.99
C GLY A 76 -14.16 -16.43 14.76
N VAL A 77 -13.66 -15.75 13.71
CA VAL A 77 -13.29 -16.38 12.45
C VAL A 77 -12.14 -17.39 12.65
N ASP A 78 -12.13 -18.44 11.82
CA ASP A 78 -11.17 -19.53 11.87
C ASP A 78 -9.69 -19.08 11.93
N PRO A 79 -8.80 -19.73 12.70
CA PRO A 79 -7.39 -19.37 12.80
C PRO A 79 -6.64 -19.27 11.46
N SER A 80 -7.01 -20.07 10.46
CA SER A 80 -6.40 -20.02 9.11
C SER A 80 -6.68 -18.69 8.40
N TYR A 81 -7.83 -18.06 8.66
CA TYR A 81 -8.14 -16.70 8.21
C TYR A 81 -7.15 -15.71 8.79
N HIS A 82 -6.92 -15.77 10.11
CA HIS A 82 -6.03 -14.83 10.80
C HIS A 82 -4.58 -14.97 10.36
N MET A 83 -4.11 -16.17 10.04
CA MET A 83 -2.77 -16.38 9.47
C MET A 83 -2.61 -15.66 8.14
N LEU A 84 -3.53 -15.88 7.20
CA LEU A 84 -3.49 -15.22 5.88
C LEU A 84 -3.71 -13.71 5.98
N PHE A 85 -4.61 -13.26 6.86
CA PHE A 85 -4.78 -11.85 7.17
C PHE A 85 -3.48 -11.23 7.69
N GLY A 86 -2.78 -11.92 8.60
CA GLY A 86 -1.50 -11.48 9.15
C GLY A 86 -0.42 -11.34 8.07
N ILE A 87 -0.30 -12.30 7.16
CA ILE A 87 0.61 -12.23 6.01
C ILE A 87 0.27 -11.01 5.13
N LYS A 88 -1.01 -10.83 4.79
CA LYS A 88 -1.50 -9.66 4.04
C LYS A 88 -1.15 -8.35 4.75
N LEU A 89 -1.31 -8.29 6.06
CA LEU A 89 -1.01 -7.10 6.86
C LEU A 89 0.48 -6.76 6.81
N ILE A 90 1.37 -7.73 6.97
CA ILE A 90 2.83 -7.52 6.88
C ILE A 90 3.21 -7.02 5.48
N LEU A 91 2.67 -7.63 4.43
CA LEU A 91 2.88 -7.18 3.05
C LEU A 91 2.40 -5.74 2.84
N ALA A 92 1.20 -5.41 3.33
CA ALA A 92 0.66 -4.06 3.26
C ALA A 92 1.56 -3.04 3.99
N LEU A 93 2.06 -3.37 5.18
CA LEU A 93 2.99 -2.51 5.91
C LEU A 93 4.31 -2.33 5.16
N ALA A 94 4.85 -3.38 4.52
CA ALA A 94 6.03 -3.27 3.67
C ALA A 94 5.80 -2.37 2.45
N ILE A 95 4.65 -2.48 1.79
CA ILE A 95 4.25 -1.60 0.67
C ILE A 95 4.18 -0.13 1.14
N LEU A 96 3.51 0.12 2.27
CA LEU A 96 3.39 1.46 2.84
C LEU A 96 4.75 2.04 3.26
N PHE A 97 5.63 1.20 3.81
CA PHE A 97 7.01 1.58 4.13
C PHE A 97 7.78 2.01 2.87
N ILE A 98 7.72 1.22 1.79
CA ILE A 98 8.38 1.56 0.52
C ILE A 98 7.79 2.86 -0.04
N GLY A 99 6.47 2.99 -0.08
CA GLY A 99 5.80 4.21 -0.53
C GLY A 99 6.25 5.45 0.25
N ASN A 100 6.34 5.36 1.58
CA ASN A 100 6.86 6.44 2.42
C ASN A 100 8.34 6.72 2.20
N ALA A 101 9.17 5.69 1.98
CA ALA A 101 10.59 5.86 1.70
C ALA A 101 10.83 6.63 0.39
N MET A 102 9.94 6.44 -0.61
CA MET A 102 9.97 7.17 -1.88
C MET A 102 9.63 8.64 -1.72
N VAL A 103 8.67 8.99 -0.86
CA VAL A 103 8.25 10.39 -0.64
C VAL A 103 9.03 11.12 0.47
N GLY A 104 9.81 10.38 1.25
CA GLY A 104 10.58 10.90 2.39
C GLY A 104 11.87 11.63 1.99
N LYS A 105 12.38 12.44 2.92
CA LYS A 105 13.64 13.20 2.76
C LYS A 105 14.82 12.63 3.55
N SER A 106 14.59 11.61 4.37
CA SER A 106 15.61 11.04 5.24
C SER A 106 16.76 10.42 4.43
N ALA A 107 18.00 10.74 4.82
CA ALA A 107 19.21 10.14 4.27
C ALA A 107 19.29 8.63 4.57
N ALA A 108 18.75 8.19 5.70
CA ALA A 108 18.73 6.77 6.09
C ALA A 108 17.98 5.86 5.09
N LEU A 109 17.10 6.44 4.28
CA LEU A 109 16.32 5.72 3.26
C LEU A 109 16.72 6.11 1.82
N ALA A 110 17.84 6.83 1.63
CA ALA A 110 18.29 7.24 0.30
C ALA A 110 18.56 6.05 -0.63
N TRP A 111 19.12 4.97 -0.08
CA TRP A 111 19.42 3.73 -0.79
C TRP A 111 18.18 3.06 -1.42
N ILE A 112 16.97 3.31 -0.89
CA ILE A 112 15.71 2.86 -1.49
C ILE A 112 15.39 3.68 -2.75
N ARG A 113 15.55 5.01 -2.68
CA ARG A 113 15.26 5.93 -3.79
C ARG A 113 16.27 5.80 -4.92
N GLU A 114 17.53 5.57 -4.62
CA GLU A 114 18.58 5.29 -5.61
C GLU A 114 18.29 4.04 -6.42
N LYS A 115 17.65 3.03 -5.79
CA LYS A 115 17.20 1.80 -6.44
C LYS A 115 15.68 1.78 -6.67
N ALA A 116 15.08 2.95 -6.89
CA ALA A 116 13.63 3.09 -6.99
C ALA A 116 12.96 2.11 -7.97
N PRO A 117 13.49 1.81 -9.17
CA PRO A 117 12.86 0.84 -10.07
C PRO A 117 12.69 -0.54 -9.45
N MET A 118 13.68 -1.01 -8.71
CA MET A 118 13.65 -2.32 -8.03
C MET A 118 12.63 -2.32 -6.90
N TRP A 119 12.66 -1.29 -6.05
CA TRP A 119 11.75 -1.18 -4.89
C TRP A 119 10.30 -0.96 -5.29
N LEU A 120 10.05 -0.17 -6.32
CA LEU A 120 8.70 0.03 -6.87
C LEU A 120 8.18 -1.24 -7.55
N ALA A 121 9.02 -1.97 -8.29
CA ALA A 121 8.66 -3.28 -8.85
C ALA A 121 8.29 -4.29 -7.74
N LEU A 122 9.12 -4.37 -6.69
CA LEU A 122 8.87 -5.21 -5.53
C LEU A 122 7.55 -4.83 -4.83
N ALA A 123 7.30 -3.54 -4.62
CA ALA A 123 6.05 -3.06 -4.05
C ALA A 123 4.83 -3.44 -4.93
N CYS A 124 4.93 -3.32 -6.25
CA CYS A 124 3.88 -3.75 -7.17
C CYS A 124 3.63 -5.27 -7.09
N ALA A 125 4.69 -6.08 -7.00
CA ALA A 125 4.54 -7.53 -6.81
C ALA A 125 3.85 -7.87 -5.47
N MET A 126 4.20 -7.16 -4.40
CA MET A 126 3.53 -7.32 -3.09
C MET A 126 2.06 -6.89 -3.13
N VAL A 127 1.72 -5.82 -3.86
CA VAL A 127 0.32 -5.41 -4.07
C VAL A 127 -0.47 -6.53 -4.74
N ILE A 128 0.08 -7.18 -5.78
CA ILE A 128 -0.56 -8.31 -6.44
C ILE A 128 -0.80 -9.46 -5.45
N ALA A 129 0.21 -9.79 -4.63
CA ALA A 129 0.07 -10.82 -3.59
C ALA A 129 -1.04 -10.46 -2.57
N VAL A 130 -1.12 -9.20 -2.12
CA VAL A 130 -2.19 -8.70 -1.24
C VAL A 130 -3.57 -8.84 -1.88
N ILE A 131 -3.71 -8.56 -3.17
CA ILE A 131 -4.98 -8.72 -3.90
C ILE A 131 -5.38 -10.19 -3.96
N VAL A 132 -4.44 -11.09 -4.29
CA VAL A 132 -4.69 -12.55 -4.34
C VAL A 132 -5.13 -13.07 -2.97
N ILE A 133 -4.41 -12.71 -1.89
CA ILE A 133 -4.78 -13.10 -0.53
C ILE A 133 -6.15 -12.53 -0.16
N SER A 134 -6.42 -11.26 -0.47
CA SER A 134 -7.72 -10.63 -0.19
C SER A 134 -8.86 -11.35 -0.90
N ARG A 135 -8.67 -11.76 -2.16
CA ARG A 135 -9.67 -12.51 -2.90
C ARG A 135 -9.90 -13.89 -2.28
N HIS A 136 -8.84 -14.56 -1.85
CA HIS A 136 -8.95 -15.87 -1.22
C HIS A 136 -9.66 -15.80 0.14
N LEU A 137 -9.30 -14.82 0.99
CA LEU A 137 -10.00 -14.55 2.25
C LEU A 137 -11.50 -14.29 2.06
N ALA A 138 -11.88 -13.56 1.01
CA ALA A 138 -13.29 -13.29 0.69
C ALA A 138 -14.09 -14.52 0.21
N GLN A 139 -13.40 -15.62 -0.14
CA GLN A 139 -14.02 -16.89 -0.51
C GLN A 139 -14.05 -17.89 0.64
N MET A 140 -13.29 -17.64 1.71
CA MET A 140 -13.34 -18.49 2.88
C MET A 140 -14.74 -18.41 3.49
N PRO A 141 -15.35 -19.54 3.86
CA PRO A 141 -16.57 -19.52 4.65
C PRO A 141 -16.28 -18.67 5.89
N ALA A 142 -17.16 -17.71 6.20
CA ALA A 142 -17.23 -17.24 7.57
C ALA A 142 -17.48 -18.51 8.40
N GLY A 143 -16.49 -18.91 9.20
CA GLY A 143 -16.58 -20.13 10.01
C GLY A 143 -17.86 -20.10 10.86
N VAL A 144 -18.41 -21.30 11.05
CA VAL A 144 -19.66 -21.69 11.72
C VAL A 144 -20.17 -20.74 12.80
#